data_AF-A0A0W7TMD1-F1
#
_entry.id   AF-A0A0W7TMD1-F1
#
_cell.length_a   1.000
_cell.length_b   1.000
_cell.length_c   1.000
_cell.angle_alpha   90.00
_cell.angle_beta   90.00
_cell.angle_gamma   90.00
#
_symmetry.space_group_name_H-M   'P 1'
#
loop_
_entity.id
_entity.type
_entity.pdbx_description
1 polymer ?
#
loop_
_entity_poly.entity_id
_entity_poly.type
_entity_poly.pdbx_seq_one_letter_code
_entity_poly.pdbx_strand_id
1 'polypeptide(L)'
;MDCLSSSILQFPKKKSNFECSVHRYVCRRFQLEEDTSETDLYKLAVASIRKLKPGLTQKHVEELLAGSDCHQTTYAVQKKILIMMELERLMDVQISQEKVETIQTTKQCADIIYELCQQKERRDV
;
A
#
# COMPACT_ATOMS: atom_id res chain seq x y z
N MET A 1 -18.17 4.58 -4.76
CA MET A 1 -16.78 4.17 -5.04
C MET A 1 -16.00 5.42 -5.40
N ASP A 2 -14.81 5.61 -4.83
CA ASP A 2 -13.93 6.73 -5.19
C ASP A 2 -13.27 6.50 -6.56
N CYS A 3 -13.05 7.56 -7.35
CA CYS A 3 -12.51 7.50 -8.71
C CYS A 3 -11.19 6.69 -8.86
N LEU A 4 -10.35 6.68 -7.82
CA LEU A 4 -9.10 5.91 -7.80
C LEU A 4 -9.31 4.40 -7.61
N SER A 5 -10.29 3.98 -6.81
CA SER A 5 -10.61 2.55 -6.74
C SER A 5 -11.17 2.07 -8.08
N SER A 6 -11.96 2.92 -8.76
CA SER A 6 -12.42 2.64 -10.13
C SER A 6 -11.26 2.49 -11.13
N SER A 7 -10.18 3.25 -10.97
CA SER A 7 -8.99 3.19 -11.85
C SER A 7 -8.12 1.94 -11.61
N ILE A 8 -8.08 1.42 -10.39
CA ILE A 8 -7.43 0.14 -10.07
C ILE A 8 -8.26 -1.04 -10.58
N LEU A 9 -9.58 -0.98 -10.40
CA LEU A 9 -10.53 -2.02 -10.81
C LEU A 9 -10.57 -2.27 -12.32
N GLN A 10 -10.15 -1.31 -13.14
CA GLN A 10 -10.07 -1.47 -14.60
C GLN A 10 -8.90 -2.35 -15.06
N PHE A 11 -8.06 -2.87 -14.15
CA PHE A 11 -6.87 -3.67 -14.40
C PHE A 11 -6.13 -3.31 -15.71
N PRO A 12 -5.25 -2.29 -15.69
CA PRO A 12 -4.60 -1.79 -16.88
C PRO A 12 -3.76 -2.88 -17.56
N LYS A 13 -3.94 -3.07 -18.89
CA LYS A 13 -3.12 -3.99 -19.70
C LYS A 13 -1.61 -3.70 -19.64
N LYS A 14 -1.23 -2.47 -19.28
CA LYS A 14 0.17 -2.04 -19.15
C LYS A 14 0.56 -1.99 -17.68
N LYS A 15 1.51 -2.83 -17.29
CA LYS A 15 2.07 -2.93 -15.94
C LYS A 15 2.45 -1.57 -15.33
N SER A 16 3.12 -0.70 -16.08
CA SER A 16 3.51 0.64 -15.60
C SER A 16 2.32 1.51 -15.18
N ASN A 17 1.17 1.38 -15.85
CA ASN A 17 -0.02 2.15 -15.49
C ASN A 17 -0.64 1.61 -14.21
N PHE A 18 -0.60 0.28 -14.02
CA PHE A 18 -1.05 -0.35 -12.78
C PHE A 18 -0.16 0.03 -11.60
N GLU A 19 1.17 0.02 -11.78
CA GLU A 19 2.14 0.51 -10.78
C GLU A 19 1.82 1.95 -10.34
N CYS A 20 1.55 2.85 -11.30
CA CYS A 20 1.14 4.22 -10.98
C CYS A 20 -0.19 4.28 -10.23
N SER A 21 -1.21 3.52 -10.64
CA SER A 21 -2.51 3.50 -9.97
C SER A 21 -2.41 3.01 -8.53
N VAL A 22 -1.67 1.93 -8.29
CA VAL A 22 -1.42 1.40 -6.94
C VAL A 22 -0.65 2.42 -6.10
N HIS A 23 0.40 3.03 -6.66
CA HIS A 23 1.15 4.06 -5.94
C HIS A 23 0.26 5.23 -5.49
N ARG A 24 -0.52 5.83 -6.41
CA ARG A 24 -1.46 6.91 -6.09
C ARG A 24 -2.49 6.51 -5.05
N TYR A 25 -3.01 5.29 -5.18
CA TYR A 25 -3.95 4.75 -4.22
C TYR A 25 -3.35 4.62 -2.82
N VAL A 26 -2.15 4.05 -2.72
CA VAL A 26 -1.41 3.97 -1.45
C VAL A 26 -1.22 5.37 -0.87
N CYS A 27 -0.69 6.32 -1.65
CA CYS A 27 -0.50 7.71 -1.21
C CYS A 27 -1.80 8.33 -0.67
N ARG A 28 -2.94 8.13 -1.35
CA ARG A 28 -4.25 8.58 -0.89
C ARG A 28 -4.68 7.92 0.42
N ARG A 29 -4.44 6.62 0.60
CA ARG A 29 -4.71 5.92 1.87
C ARG A 29 -3.81 6.40 3.01
N PHE A 30 -2.59 6.82 2.69
CA PHE A 30 -1.70 7.53 3.60
C PHE A 30 -2.03 9.03 3.74
N GLN A 31 -3.04 9.54 3.05
CA GLN A 31 -3.42 10.96 3.01
C GLN A 31 -2.29 11.88 2.52
N LEU A 32 -1.42 11.39 1.65
CA LEU A 32 -0.31 12.12 1.05
C LEU A 32 -0.68 12.62 -0.35
N GLU A 33 0.18 13.48 -0.91
CA GLU A 33 0.05 13.90 -2.31
C GLU A 33 0.33 12.71 -3.25
N GLU A 34 -0.48 12.58 -4.30
CA GLU A 34 -0.48 11.41 -5.19
C GLU A 34 0.71 11.39 -6.17
N ASP A 35 1.42 12.52 -6.31
CA ASP A 35 2.57 12.73 -7.19
C ASP A 35 3.92 12.71 -6.46
N THR A 36 3.94 12.31 -5.18
CA THR A 36 5.18 12.10 -4.43
C THR A 36 6.07 11.05 -5.12
N SER A 37 7.37 11.28 -5.14
CA SER A 37 8.35 10.31 -5.65
C SER A 37 8.72 9.22 -4.64
N GLU A 38 8.28 9.36 -3.38
CA GLU A 38 8.59 8.40 -2.33
C GLU A 38 7.77 7.12 -2.51
N THR A 39 8.43 5.96 -2.59
CA THR A 39 7.76 4.68 -2.85
C THR A 39 7.88 3.70 -1.69
N ASP A 40 8.73 3.99 -0.71
CA ASP A 40 8.93 3.17 0.48
C ASP A 40 7.73 3.32 1.43
N LEU A 41 7.08 2.21 1.74
CA LEU A 41 5.86 2.18 2.56
C LEU A 41 6.10 2.68 3.99
N TYR A 42 7.28 2.44 4.55
CA TYR A 42 7.63 2.93 5.88
C TYR A 42 7.80 4.44 5.86
N LYS A 43 8.52 5.00 4.87
CA LYS A 43 8.67 6.45 4.72
C LYS A 43 7.34 7.15 4.41
N LEU A 44 6.47 6.53 3.61
CA LEU A 44 5.10 7.02 3.40
C LEU A 44 4.30 6.99 4.72
N ALA A 45 4.46 5.97 5.57
CA ALA A 45 3.85 5.93 6.88
C ALA A 45 4.35 7.06 7.80
N VAL A 46 5.67 7.29 7.84
CA VAL A 46 6.30 8.41 8.57
C VAL A 46 5.73 9.75 8.10
N ALA A 47 5.69 9.98 6.78
CA ALA A 47 5.18 11.21 6.19
C ALA A 47 3.69 11.42 6.54
N SER A 48 2.90 10.35 6.49
CA SER A 48 1.48 10.37 6.87
C SER A 48 1.28 10.78 8.33
N ILE A 49 2.07 10.24 9.26
CA ILE A 49 2.01 10.62 10.69
C ILE A 49 2.38 12.09 10.87
N ARG A 50 3.46 12.55 10.25
CA ARG A 50 3.90 13.96 10.35
C ARG A 50 2.85 14.93 9.83
N LYS A 51 2.14 14.56 8.74
CA LYS A 51 1.03 15.35 8.21
C LYS A 51 -0.16 15.38 9.17
N LEU A 52 -0.49 14.26 9.81
CA LEU A 52 -1.59 14.15 10.77
C LEU A 52 -1.30 14.87 12.10
N LYS A 53 -0.04 14.92 12.52
CA LYS A 53 0.41 15.55 13.76
C LYS A 53 1.59 16.49 13.50
N PRO A 54 1.33 17.72 13.01
CA PRO A 54 2.37 18.72 12.78
C PRO A 54 3.12 19.04 14.08
N GLY A 55 4.44 19.18 14.02
CA GLY A 55 5.27 19.53 15.17
C GLY A 55 5.80 18.33 15.99
N LEU A 56 5.51 17.09 15.59
CA LEU A 56 6.19 15.93 16.18
C LEU A 56 7.66 15.90 15.80
N THR A 57 8.51 15.64 16.79
CA THR A 57 9.92 15.34 16.60
C THR A 57 10.08 13.97 15.94
N GLN A 58 11.24 13.72 15.32
CA GLN A 58 11.54 12.41 14.75
C GLN A 58 11.38 11.29 15.80
N LYS A 59 11.82 11.54 17.03
CA LYS A 59 11.68 10.61 18.15
C LYS A 59 10.22 10.27 18.46
N HIS A 60 9.33 11.27 18.52
CA HIS A 60 7.90 11.01 18.76
C HIS A 60 7.23 10.27 17.59
N VAL A 61 7.68 10.50 16.35
CA VAL A 61 7.19 9.75 15.18
C VAL A 61 7.65 8.29 15.27
N GLU A 62 8.91 8.05 15.63
CA GLU A 62 9.46 6.72 15.88
C GLU A 62 8.74 6.02 17.03
N GLU A 63 8.38 6.73 18.11
CA GLU A 63 7.57 6.17 19.21
C GLU A 63 6.15 5.82 18.77
N LEU A 64 5.52 6.62 17.89
CA LEU A 64 4.21 6.28 17.32
C LEU A 64 4.28 5.11 16.33
N LEU A 65 5.40 4.97 15.63
CA LEU A 65 5.66 3.84 14.76
C LEU A 65 5.94 2.58 15.58
N ALA A 66 6.82 2.67 16.58
CA ALA A 66 7.18 1.60 17.50
C ALA A 66 6.07 1.25 18.49
N GLY A 67 5.11 2.16 18.68
CA GLY A 67 3.93 1.98 19.53
C GLY A 67 3.13 0.78 19.06
N SER A 68 3.41 -0.35 19.71
CA SER A 68 2.77 -1.63 19.49
C SER A 68 1.34 -1.62 20.00
N ASP A 69 0.42 -2.21 19.25
CA ASP A 69 -0.79 -2.76 19.83
C ASP A 69 -0.48 -3.95 20.78
N CYS A 70 -1.52 -4.57 21.34
CA CYS A 70 -1.44 -5.78 22.17
C CYS A 70 -0.64 -6.94 21.52
N HIS A 71 -0.29 -6.84 20.22
CA HIS A 71 0.39 -7.85 19.41
C HIS A 71 1.75 -7.39 18.86
N GLN A 72 2.41 -6.39 19.45
CA GLN A 72 3.77 -5.95 19.05
C GLN A 72 3.89 -5.46 17.59
N THR A 73 2.77 -5.09 16.94
CA THR A 73 2.78 -4.66 15.54
C THR A 73 2.89 -3.14 15.44
N THR A 74 3.88 -2.64 14.70
CA THR A 74 4.10 -1.19 14.49
C THR A 74 2.98 -0.55 13.66
N TYR A 75 2.70 0.74 13.86
CA TYR A 75 1.69 1.46 13.09
C TYR A 75 1.93 1.40 11.57
N ALA A 76 3.20 1.46 11.14
CA ALA A 76 3.56 1.29 9.74
C ALA A 76 3.20 -0.10 9.20
N VAL A 77 3.46 -1.15 9.98
CA VAL A 77 3.11 -2.53 9.59
C VAL A 77 1.59 -2.70 9.57
N GLN A 78 0.85 -2.16 10.54
CA GLN A 78 -0.62 -2.20 10.54
C GLN A 78 -1.20 -1.51 9.30
N LYS A 79 -0.75 -0.28 8.97
CA LYS A 79 -1.20 0.43 7.77
C LYS A 79 -0.84 -0.33 6.49
N LYS A 80 0.36 -0.91 6.43
CA LYS A 80 0.76 -1.78 5.31
C LYS A 80 -0.25 -2.92 5.16
N ILE A 81 -0.49 -3.69 6.21
CA ILE A 81 -1.39 -4.86 6.19
C ILE A 81 -2.79 -4.45 5.75
N LEU A 82 -3.36 -3.39 6.32
CA LEU A 82 -4.71 -2.90 5.96
C LEU A 82 -4.82 -2.52 4.48
N ILE A 83 -3.79 -1.87 3.94
CA ILE A 83 -3.75 -1.51 2.51
C ILE A 83 -3.65 -2.77 1.64
N MET A 84 -2.84 -3.76 2.03
CA MET A 84 -2.74 -5.03 1.30
C MET A 84 -4.09 -5.75 1.28
N MET A 85 -4.75 -5.89 2.44
CA MET A 85 -6.07 -6.52 2.54
C MET A 85 -7.12 -5.81 1.68
N GLU A 86 -7.06 -4.49 1.61
CA GLU A 86 -7.97 -3.70 0.79
C GLU A 86 -7.70 -3.90 -0.71
N LEU A 87 -6.44 -3.96 -1.12
CA LEU A 87 -6.05 -4.23 -2.51
C LEU A 87 -6.38 -5.66 -2.94
N GLU A 88 -6.17 -6.66 -2.07
CA GLU A 88 -6.62 -8.05 -2.27
C GLU A 88 -8.13 -8.11 -2.55
N ARG A 89 -8.92 -7.44 -1.69
CA ARG A 89 -10.38 -7.38 -1.85
C ARG A 89 -10.80 -6.64 -3.12
N LEU A 90 -10.11 -5.57 -3.49
CA LEU A 90 -10.44 -4.81 -4.70
C LEU A 90 -10.13 -5.60 -5.97
N MET A 91 -8.99 -6.27 -6.01
CA MET A 91 -8.53 -7.01 -7.20
C MET A 91 -9.02 -8.45 -7.24
N ASP A 92 -9.68 -8.91 -6.17
CA ASP A 92 -10.14 -10.28 -5.99
C ASP A 92 -9.00 -11.28 -6.23
N VAL A 93 -7.90 -11.05 -5.49
CA VAL A 93 -6.68 -11.86 -5.45
C VAL A 93 -6.27 -12.11 -4.00
N GLN A 94 -5.43 -13.12 -3.78
CA GLN A 94 -4.88 -13.43 -2.47
C GLN A 94 -3.35 -13.39 -2.53
N ILE A 95 -2.74 -12.59 -1.67
CA ILE A 95 -1.30 -12.49 -1.48
C ILE A 95 -0.91 -13.42 -0.32
N SER A 96 0.09 -14.27 -0.52
CA SER A 96 0.57 -15.11 0.58
C SER A 96 1.20 -14.26 1.70
N GLN A 97 1.07 -14.71 2.95
CA GLN A 97 1.64 -14.00 4.10
C GLN A 97 3.15 -13.76 3.94
N GLU A 98 3.90 -14.77 3.45
CA GLU A 98 5.33 -14.66 3.15
C GLU A 98 5.62 -13.50 2.17
N LYS A 99 4.78 -13.34 1.13
CA LYS A 99 4.93 -12.22 0.19
C LYS A 99 4.62 -10.89 0.87
N VAL A 100 3.59 -10.80 1.70
CA VAL A 100 3.24 -9.56 2.43
C VAL A 100 4.40 -9.08 3.30
N GLU A 101 5.14 -9.99 3.93
CA GLU A 101 6.31 -9.67 4.76
C GLU A 101 7.43 -9.01 3.93
N THR A 102 7.63 -9.48 2.70
CA THR A 102 8.68 -8.96 1.78
C THR A 102 8.35 -7.62 1.13
N ILE A 103 7.09 -7.18 1.14
CA ILE A 103 6.67 -5.92 0.53
C ILE A 103 7.18 -4.72 1.35
N GLN A 104 8.04 -3.91 0.72
CA GLN A 104 8.61 -2.68 1.27
C GLN A 104 8.21 -1.43 0.47
N THR A 105 7.92 -1.58 -0.82
CA THR A 105 7.61 -0.46 -1.71
C THR A 105 6.24 -0.59 -2.38
N THR A 106 5.67 0.54 -2.81
CA THR A 106 4.43 0.55 -3.61
C THR A 106 4.59 -0.20 -4.93
N LYS A 107 5.80 -0.20 -5.50
CA LYS A 107 6.11 -0.95 -6.73
C LYS A 107 6.06 -2.46 -6.51
N GLN A 108 6.72 -2.97 -5.47
CA GLN A 108 6.68 -4.40 -5.15
C GLN A 108 5.24 -4.88 -4.88
N CYS A 109 4.45 -4.06 -4.18
CA CYS A 109 3.03 -4.31 -3.97
C CYS A 109 2.29 -4.44 -5.31
N ALA A 110 2.47 -3.47 -6.22
CA ALA A 110 1.85 -3.49 -7.53
C ALA A 110 2.31 -4.69 -8.38
N ASP A 111 3.60 -5.03 -8.36
CA ASP A 111 4.18 -6.15 -9.08
C ASP A 111 3.49 -7.47 -8.69
N ILE A 112 3.40 -7.73 -7.38
CA ILE A 112 2.79 -8.96 -6.86
C ILE A 112 1.31 -9.05 -7.22
N ILE A 113 0.56 -7.96 -7.04
CA ILE A 113 -0.87 -7.95 -7.37
C ILE A 113 -1.08 -8.13 -8.87
N TYR A 114 -0.25 -7.49 -9.70
CA TYR A 114 -0.33 -7.61 -11.15
C TYR A 114 -0.10 -9.04 -11.62
N GLU A 115 0.93 -9.71 -11.09
CA GLU A 115 1.20 -11.13 -11.36
C GLU A 115 0.03 -12.04 -10.97
N LEU A 116 -0.57 -11.81 -9.79
CA LEU A 116 -1.72 -12.58 -9.33
C LEU A 116 -2.94 -12.38 -10.23
N CYS A 117 -3.20 -11.15 -10.66
CA CYS A 117 -4.29 -10.84 -11.59
C CYS A 117 -4.07 -11.54 -12.95
N GLN A 118 -2.85 -11.50 -13.51
CA GLN A 118 -2.55 -12.20 -14.76
C GLN A 118 -2.71 -13.73 -14.64
N GLN A 119 -2.33 -14.31 -13.50
CA GLN A 119 -2.52 -15.73 -13.25
C GLN A 119 -4.00 -16.11 -13.13
N LYS A 120 -4.84 -15.20 -12.62
CA LYS A 120 -6.29 -15.38 -12.55
C LYS A 120 -6.90 -15.35 -13.96
N GLU A 121 -6.59 -14.34 -14.76
CA GLU A 121 -7.08 -14.24 -16.16
C GLU A 121 -6.73 -15.48 -17.00
N ARG A 122 -5.56 -16.10 -16.79
CA ARG A 122 -5.16 -17.33 -17.50
C ARG A 122 -5.90 -18.60 -17.05
N ARG A 123 -6.48 -18.60 -15.85
CA ARG A 123 -7.22 -19.75 -15.30
C ARG A 123 -8.70 -19.71 -15.66
N ASP A 124 -9.21 -18.52 -15.98
CA ASP A 124 -10.59 -18.28 -16.38
C ASP A 124 -10.82 -18.39 -17.90
N VAL A 125 -9.77 -18.74 -18.66
CA VAL A 125 -9.77 -19.01 -20.12
C VAL A 125 -9.58 -20.50 -20.37
#